data_AF-A0A9P5Y917-F1
#
_entry.id   AF-A0A9P5Y917-F1
#
_cell.length_a   1.000
_cell.length_b   1.000
_cell.length_c   1.000
_cell.angle_alpha   90.00
_cell.angle_beta   90.00
_cell.angle_gamma   90.00
#
_symmetry.space_group_name_H-M   'P 1'
#
loop_
_entity.id
_entity.type
_entity.pdbx_description
1 polymer ?
#
loop_
_entity_poly.entity_id
_entity_poly.type
_entity_poly.pdbx_seq_one_letter_code
_entity_poly.pdbx_strand_id
1 'polypeptide(L)'
;MFKKPLSGLKTSAPLRSSDRRKLKQKVVAAFGISSEDGDLLVPEGLLSVKFNTHLDEPGVAYLAPDGDPLWFSVGKGSDDLVPTIYTLWKQRELLPFISTPAPVIPILVGGADLMIPGVIHHPSSLSKGHLVSIMRYNNEKENPSVSPPLAVGRMALPSDQLRGGKEKGKAVLVYHTWKDHLWEMGSKGDVPEPTPLMPATVSPPTSEDVAGGSVDAGPTPPIDAMEALNLDTASATATASGKPNEPPYSAQEISDLLHLSLLQVISATIPASSFPIPSTVLYTNYILPCRPAFPASVLPPSSPSDTLPSSQDINIKASSHKSLTTFLKSAEKSSILTLKSPQKHSQQSDLLVVSVNMTHPAVVGHHRYLTLKEMEERAAKKAQKAEKARELLEGGGEVEVKELWKPHQATLDLFEGMGANTTALYSLTEVKAALNDYINSNSLINVRDQAYINLDALLVACLSAKSKGKPKGKDIREEALGLEFMKREELTKQITAKMQSWYEVVAGGQDPVRKKGALKPVQVVTKIRQGRKASTLITGFEPFLVVNADDMAEELRKVCAGATSISPIAGKPANSGLEVLVQGKQSKAVVDYLTGQGIPKRWIEVHDLSGKK
;
A
#
# COMPACT_ATOMS: atom_id res chain seq x y z
N MET A 1 -16.14 13.56 12.96
CA MET A 1 -15.45 14.13 14.14
C MET A 1 -13.97 14.43 13.84
N PHE A 2 -13.15 13.48 13.41
CA PHE A 2 -11.68 13.60 13.33
C PHE A 2 -11.12 14.40 12.13
N LYS A 3 -11.83 15.44 11.67
CA LYS A 3 -11.42 16.32 10.54
C LYS A 3 -10.22 17.24 10.86
N LYS A 4 -9.90 17.42 12.14
CA LYS A 4 -8.77 18.23 12.60
C LYS A 4 -7.87 17.39 13.51
N PRO A 5 -6.56 17.67 13.58
CA PRO A 5 -5.62 16.86 14.33
C PRO A 5 -6.03 16.80 15.81
N LEU A 6 -5.89 15.60 16.39
CA LEU A 6 -6.25 15.34 17.78
C LEU A 6 -5.31 16.07 18.73
N SER A 7 -5.88 16.75 19.73
CA SER A 7 -5.12 17.39 20.79
C SER A 7 -4.93 16.43 21.97
N GLY A 8 -3.92 16.69 22.81
CA GLY A 8 -3.75 15.97 24.07
C GLY A 8 -3.46 14.47 23.96
N LEU A 9 -3.05 13.96 22.79
CA LEU A 9 -2.60 12.58 22.58
C LEU A 9 -1.52 12.22 23.62
N LYS A 10 -1.87 11.33 24.56
CA LYS A 10 -0.96 10.80 25.58
C LYS A 10 -0.35 9.48 25.13
N THR A 11 0.83 9.16 25.66
CA THR A 11 1.52 7.88 25.47
C THR A 11 0.55 6.70 25.61
N SER A 12 0.57 5.83 24.61
CA SER A 12 -0.23 4.61 24.55
C SER A 12 0.04 3.70 25.74
N ALA A 13 -0.99 3.33 26.49
CA ALA A 13 -0.88 2.44 27.65
C ALA A 13 -1.46 1.06 27.31
N PRO A 14 -0.74 -0.06 27.52
CA PRO A 14 -1.26 -1.40 27.25
C PRO A 14 -2.48 -1.71 28.12
N LEU A 15 -3.52 -2.25 27.49
CA LEU A 15 -4.78 -2.60 28.12
C LEU A 15 -4.60 -3.87 28.98
N ARG A 16 -5.04 -3.82 30.24
CA ARG A 16 -4.97 -4.99 31.14
C ARG A 16 -5.88 -6.10 30.62
N SER A 17 -5.47 -7.36 30.80
CA SER A 17 -6.26 -8.54 30.40
C SER A 17 -7.68 -8.55 30.98
N SER A 18 -7.86 -8.06 32.21
CA SER A 18 -9.17 -7.85 32.85
C SER A 18 -10.08 -6.89 32.07
N ASP A 19 -9.49 -5.88 31.42
CA ASP A 19 -10.21 -4.82 30.74
C ASP A 19 -10.35 -5.12 29.24
N ARG A 20 -9.39 -5.86 28.63
CA ARG A 20 -9.57 -6.56 27.34
C ARG A 20 -10.79 -7.48 27.39
N ARG A 21 -10.91 -8.31 28.43
CA ARG A 21 -12.05 -9.25 28.58
C ARG A 21 -13.39 -8.52 28.69
N LYS A 22 -13.46 -7.40 29.43
CA LYS A 22 -14.65 -6.53 29.48
C LYS A 22 -14.95 -5.90 28.12
N LEU A 23 -13.94 -5.42 27.40
CA LEU A 23 -14.10 -4.81 26.07
C LEU A 23 -14.64 -5.83 25.06
N LYS A 24 -14.05 -7.04 25.00
CA LYS A 24 -14.56 -8.15 24.17
C LYS A 24 -16.02 -8.48 24.52
N GLN A 25 -16.34 -8.62 25.81
CA GLN A 25 -17.71 -8.92 26.24
C GLN A 25 -18.70 -7.81 25.85
N LYS A 26 -18.30 -6.53 25.91
CA LYS A 26 -19.10 -5.41 25.42
C LYS A 26 -19.30 -5.45 23.90
N VAL A 27 -18.24 -5.72 23.12
CA VAL A 27 -18.34 -5.85 21.65
C VAL A 27 -19.30 -6.98 21.26
N VAL A 28 -19.12 -8.17 21.85
CA VAL A 28 -20.00 -9.34 21.62
C VAL A 28 -21.46 -9.02 21.98
N ALA A 29 -21.71 -8.40 23.13
CA ALA A 29 -23.07 -8.05 23.57
C ALA A 29 -23.71 -6.89 22.78
N ALA A 30 -22.93 -5.93 22.28
CA ALA A 30 -23.44 -4.75 21.59
C ALA A 30 -23.69 -4.97 20.09
N PHE A 31 -22.92 -5.87 19.45
CA PHE A 31 -23.01 -6.14 18.02
C PHE A 31 -23.51 -7.56 17.67
N GLY A 32 -23.74 -8.42 18.66
CA GLY A 32 -24.33 -9.76 18.45
C GLY A 32 -23.42 -10.77 17.74
N ILE A 33 -22.11 -10.49 17.66
CA ILE A 33 -21.12 -11.32 16.95
C ILE A 33 -20.68 -12.56 17.74
N SER A 34 -19.99 -13.50 17.10
CA SER A 34 -19.48 -14.69 17.78
C SER A 34 -18.34 -14.36 18.77
N SER A 35 -18.02 -15.32 19.65
CA SER A 35 -16.84 -15.21 20.52
C SER A 35 -15.53 -15.20 19.72
N GLU A 36 -15.51 -15.79 18.52
CA GLU A 36 -14.31 -15.89 17.67
C GLU A 36 -14.06 -14.56 16.95
N ASP A 37 -15.11 -13.98 16.35
CA ASP A 37 -15.09 -12.59 15.84
C ASP A 37 -14.66 -11.61 16.95
N GLY A 38 -15.13 -11.83 18.18
CA GLY A 38 -14.77 -11.02 19.33
C GLY A 38 -13.27 -11.06 19.69
N ASP A 39 -12.53 -12.12 19.37
CA ASP A 39 -11.07 -12.14 19.49
C ASP A 39 -10.38 -11.48 18.28
N LEU A 40 -10.93 -11.66 17.07
CA LEU A 40 -10.42 -11.02 15.85
C LEU A 40 -10.51 -9.48 15.90
N LEU A 41 -11.62 -8.95 16.43
CA LEU A 41 -11.85 -7.51 16.56
C LEU A 41 -11.30 -6.92 17.87
N VAL A 42 -10.88 -7.75 18.83
CA VAL A 42 -10.25 -7.32 20.09
C VAL A 42 -9.03 -8.23 20.40
N PRO A 43 -7.95 -8.19 19.58
CA PRO A 43 -6.80 -9.09 19.73
C PRO A 43 -6.06 -8.95 21.07
N GLU A 44 -5.09 -9.83 21.30
CA GLU A 44 -4.15 -9.73 22.43
C GLU A 44 -3.27 -8.47 22.29
N GLY A 45 -2.80 -7.90 23.41
CA GLY A 45 -1.83 -6.79 23.40
C GLY A 45 -2.38 -5.39 23.05
N LEU A 46 -3.71 -5.20 22.97
CA LEU A 46 -4.36 -3.91 22.70
C LEU A 46 -3.74 -2.75 23.50
N LEU A 47 -3.48 -1.63 22.83
CA LEU A 47 -3.06 -0.37 23.44
C LEU A 47 -4.26 0.56 23.61
N SER A 48 -4.23 1.40 24.63
CA SER A 48 -5.24 2.44 24.87
C SER A 48 -4.59 3.83 24.83
N VAL A 49 -5.15 4.72 24.01
CA VAL A 49 -4.70 6.10 23.82
C VAL A 49 -5.81 7.04 24.24
N LYS A 50 -5.49 8.04 25.05
CA LYS A 50 -6.42 9.11 25.42
C LYS A 50 -6.15 10.31 24.52
N PHE A 51 -7.22 10.85 23.94
CA PHE A 51 -7.20 11.99 23.05
C PHE A 51 -8.24 13.03 23.46
N ASN A 52 -8.11 14.25 22.99
CA ASN A 52 -9.16 15.27 22.99
C ASN A 52 -9.49 15.62 21.53
N THR A 53 -10.79 15.76 21.22
CA THR A 53 -11.21 16.29 19.91
C THR A 53 -10.90 17.79 19.83
N HIS A 54 -11.03 18.39 18.64
CA HIS A 54 -10.97 19.87 18.50
C HIS A 54 -12.09 20.60 19.28
N LEU A 55 -13.10 19.90 19.81
CA LEU A 55 -14.11 20.48 20.70
C LEU A 55 -13.75 20.29 22.19
N ASP A 56 -12.48 19.94 22.48
CA ASP A 56 -11.93 19.54 23.77
C ASP A 56 -12.63 18.36 24.46
N GLU A 57 -13.53 17.66 23.76
CA GLU A 57 -14.19 16.45 24.24
C GLU A 57 -13.15 15.34 24.42
N PRO A 58 -13.00 14.77 25.63
CA PRO A 58 -12.07 13.66 25.85
C PRO A 58 -12.64 12.37 25.29
N GLY A 59 -11.79 11.57 24.65
CA GLY A 59 -12.12 10.23 24.17
C GLY A 59 -10.99 9.23 24.41
N VAL A 60 -11.28 7.97 24.11
CA VAL A 60 -10.33 6.85 24.19
C VAL A 60 -10.33 6.12 22.85
N ALA A 61 -9.16 5.97 22.24
CA ALA A 61 -8.93 5.08 21.12
C ALA A 61 -8.27 3.80 21.62
N TYR A 62 -8.66 2.67 21.04
CA TYR A 62 -8.05 1.37 21.26
C TYR A 62 -7.30 0.96 19.99
N LEU A 63 -5.98 0.84 20.08
CA LEU A 63 -5.11 0.44 18.97
C LEU A 63 -4.75 -1.04 19.12
N ALA A 64 -4.60 -1.75 18.01
CA ALA A 64 -3.95 -3.06 17.99
C ALA A 64 -2.41 -2.93 18.14
N PRO A 65 -1.68 -4.05 18.36
CA PRO A 65 -0.22 -4.03 18.58
C PRO A 65 0.59 -3.53 17.37
N ASP A 66 -0.01 -3.58 16.18
CA ASP A 66 0.48 -3.02 14.90
C ASP A 66 0.34 -1.48 14.82
N GLY A 67 -0.42 -0.87 15.72
CA GLY A 67 -0.74 0.56 15.75
C GLY A 67 -2.13 0.90 15.18
N ASP A 68 -2.83 -0.03 14.53
CA ASP A 68 -4.12 0.25 13.88
C ASP A 68 -5.20 0.61 14.91
N PRO A 69 -5.84 1.79 14.83
CA PRO A 69 -6.97 2.11 15.68
C PRO A 69 -8.16 1.23 15.29
N LEU A 70 -8.64 0.39 16.21
CA LEU A 70 -9.76 -0.53 16.00
C LEU A 70 -11.10 0.00 16.54
N TRP A 71 -11.08 0.66 17.69
CA TRP A 71 -12.29 1.15 18.34
C TRP A 71 -12.04 2.52 18.97
N PHE A 72 -13.09 3.32 19.10
CA PHE A 72 -13.04 4.56 19.87
C PHE A 72 -14.34 4.80 20.66
N SER A 73 -14.22 5.52 21.78
CA SER A 73 -15.36 6.15 22.45
C SER A 73 -15.08 7.63 22.71
N VAL A 74 -16.14 8.45 22.73
CA VAL A 74 -16.08 9.90 22.93
C VAL A 74 -16.99 10.28 24.09
N GLY A 75 -16.48 11.09 25.02
CA GLY A 75 -17.16 11.46 26.27
C GLY A 75 -16.48 10.90 27.52
N LYS A 76 -16.70 11.55 28.67
CA LYS A 76 -16.14 11.12 29.95
C LYS A 76 -16.88 9.88 30.48
N GLY A 77 -16.32 8.70 30.23
CA GLY A 77 -16.89 7.44 30.73
C GLY A 77 -18.14 6.98 29.97
N SER A 78 -18.26 7.36 28.69
CA SER A 78 -19.26 6.76 27.81
C SER A 78 -18.93 5.29 27.53
N ASP A 79 -19.92 4.43 27.71
CA ASP A 79 -19.89 3.02 27.27
C ASP A 79 -20.16 2.86 25.76
N ASP A 80 -20.20 3.99 25.04
CA ASP A 80 -20.52 4.11 23.63
C ASP A 80 -19.29 3.82 22.76
N LEU A 81 -19.16 2.56 22.34
CA LEU A 81 -18.03 2.07 21.57
C LEU A 81 -18.35 2.05 20.06
N VAL A 82 -17.57 2.80 19.29
CA VAL A 82 -17.73 2.93 17.83
C VAL A 82 -16.56 2.22 17.13
N PRO A 83 -16.81 1.33 16.14
CA PRO A 83 -15.75 0.72 15.36
C PRO A 83 -15.10 1.73 14.42
N THR A 84 -13.81 1.59 14.19
CA THR A 84 -13.11 2.31 13.13
C THR A 84 -13.33 1.66 11.77
N ILE A 85 -12.87 2.33 10.72
CA ILE A 85 -12.89 1.79 9.36
C ILE A 85 -11.97 0.56 9.25
N TYR A 86 -10.83 0.52 9.95
CA TYR A 86 -9.97 -0.68 10.02
C TYR A 86 -10.72 -1.91 10.56
N THR A 87 -11.54 -1.73 11.60
CA THR A 87 -12.40 -2.79 12.17
C THR A 87 -13.51 -3.21 11.20
N LEU A 88 -14.15 -2.25 10.54
CA LEU A 88 -15.19 -2.52 9.53
C LEU A 88 -14.65 -3.08 8.21
N TRP A 89 -13.34 -2.98 7.95
CA TRP A 89 -12.67 -3.67 6.86
C TRP A 89 -12.34 -5.12 7.23
N LYS A 90 -12.04 -5.39 8.50
CA LYS A 90 -11.87 -6.75 9.05
C LYS A 90 -13.21 -7.51 9.13
N GLN A 91 -14.31 -6.85 9.51
CA GLN A 91 -15.66 -7.45 9.50
C GLN A 91 -16.70 -6.46 8.94
N ARG A 92 -17.08 -6.64 7.66
CA ARG A 92 -17.95 -5.69 6.92
C ARG A 92 -19.40 -5.71 7.41
N GLU A 93 -19.87 -6.83 7.94
CA GLU A 93 -21.26 -7.05 8.36
C GLU A 93 -21.56 -6.57 9.79
N LEU A 94 -20.54 -6.07 10.51
CA LEU A 94 -20.62 -5.59 11.89
C LEU A 94 -21.61 -4.42 12.11
N LEU A 95 -21.87 -3.62 11.06
CA LEU A 95 -22.81 -2.50 11.09
C LEU A 95 -23.71 -2.49 9.85
N PRO A 96 -25.03 -2.25 10.00
CA PRO A 96 -25.93 -2.01 8.87
C PRO A 96 -25.40 -0.92 7.93
N PHE A 97 -25.45 -1.20 6.62
CA PHE A 97 -24.85 -0.33 5.62
C PHE A 97 -25.84 0.67 5.01
N ILE A 98 -25.33 1.84 4.64
CA ILE A 98 -26.00 2.85 3.83
C ILE A 98 -25.11 3.18 2.64
N SER A 99 -25.65 3.11 1.43
CA SER A 99 -24.89 3.41 0.21
C SER A 99 -25.19 4.82 -0.30
N THR A 100 -24.16 5.46 -0.85
CA THR A 100 -24.17 6.88 -1.26
C THR A 100 -23.56 7.09 -2.65
N PRO A 101 -23.95 8.14 -3.39
CA PRO A 101 -23.34 8.45 -4.69
C PRO A 101 -21.86 8.80 -4.56
N ALA A 102 -21.04 8.39 -5.53
CA ALA A 102 -19.60 8.68 -5.54
C ALA A 102 -19.22 10.17 -5.30
N PRO A 103 -19.94 11.19 -5.85
CA PRO A 103 -19.66 12.60 -5.56
C PRO A 103 -19.88 13.04 -4.11
N VAL A 104 -20.58 12.25 -3.29
CA VAL A 104 -20.83 12.55 -1.87
C VAL A 104 -19.63 12.15 -1.00
N ILE A 105 -18.86 11.14 -1.39
CA ILE A 105 -17.72 10.64 -0.59
C ILE A 105 -16.68 11.74 -0.26
N PRO A 106 -16.20 12.58 -1.21
CA PRO A 106 -15.27 13.67 -0.87
C PRO A 106 -15.86 14.71 0.10
N ILE A 107 -17.19 14.87 0.10
CA ILE A 107 -17.90 15.79 0.99
C ILE A 107 -17.97 15.20 2.42
N LEU A 108 -18.20 13.89 2.55
CA LEU A 108 -18.13 13.19 3.84
C LEU A 108 -16.72 13.19 4.43
N VAL A 109 -15.69 12.88 3.62
CA VAL A 109 -14.27 12.99 3.99
C VAL A 109 -13.90 14.45 4.35
N GLY A 110 -14.55 15.41 3.68
CA GLY A 110 -14.59 16.83 4.07
C GLY A 110 -15.26 17.11 5.43
N GLY A 111 -15.64 16.09 6.22
CA GLY A 111 -16.23 16.16 7.54
C GLY A 111 -17.63 16.74 7.59
N ALA A 112 -18.42 16.59 6.51
CA ALA A 112 -19.84 16.92 6.50
C ALA A 112 -20.70 15.69 6.83
N ASP A 113 -21.89 15.94 7.35
CA ASP A 113 -22.91 14.90 7.61
C ASP A 113 -23.60 14.46 6.32
N LEU A 114 -24.06 13.21 6.28
CA LEU A 114 -24.81 12.69 5.13
C LEU A 114 -26.23 13.27 5.14
N MET A 115 -26.58 14.03 4.09
CA MET A 115 -27.92 14.59 3.90
C MET A 115 -28.87 13.56 3.26
N ILE A 116 -30.17 13.67 3.53
CA ILE A 116 -31.20 12.71 3.02
C ILE A 116 -31.09 12.45 1.49
N PRO A 117 -30.91 13.46 0.61
CA PRO A 117 -30.77 13.22 -0.84
C PRO A 117 -29.49 12.48 -1.27
N GLY A 118 -28.55 12.25 -0.34
CA GLY A 118 -27.33 11.47 -0.57
C GLY A 118 -27.47 9.98 -0.26
N VAL A 119 -28.63 9.51 0.20
CA VAL A 119 -28.90 8.09 0.49
C VAL A 119 -29.46 7.41 -0.75
N ILE A 120 -28.88 6.27 -1.16
CA ILE A 120 -29.41 5.40 -2.22
C ILE A 120 -30.11 4.19 -1.59
N HIS A 121 -29.33 3.19 -1.16
CA HIS A 121 -29.84 2.02 -0.44
C HIS A 121 -29.63 2.16 1.08
N HIS A 122 -30.64 1.74 1.85
CA HIS A 122 -30.63 1.64 3.31
C HIS A 122 -31.54 0.47 3.75
N PRO A 123 -31.21 -0.29 4.81
CA PRO A 123 -32.13 -1.25 5.40
C PRO A 123 -33.29 -0.55 6.12
N SER A 124 -34.45 -1.23 6.17
CA SER A 124 -35.71 -0.69 6.70
C SER A 124 -35.88 -0.79 8.22
N SER A 125 -34.89 -1.32 8.93
CA SER A 125 -34.90 -1.56 10.38
C SER A 125 -34.15 -0.51 11.21
N LEU A 126 -33.80 0.64 10.62
CA LEU A 126 -32.90 1.62 11.24
C LEU A 126 -33.65 2.63 12.11
N SER A 127 -33.42 2.55 13.42
CA SER A 127 -33.88 3.54 14.38
C SER A 127 -32.93 4.74 14.51
N LYS A 128 -33.45 5.86 15.00
CA LYS A 128 -32.64 7.05 15.32
C LYS A 128 -31.60 6.71 16.40
N GLY A 129 -30.35 7.10 16.18
CA GLY A 129 -29.21 6.81 17.05
C GLY A 129 -28.50 5.49 16.76
N HIS A 130 -29.03 4.64 15.86
CA HIS A 130 -28.35 3.40 15.47
C HIS A 130 -27.03 3.71 14.72
N LEU A 131 -25.99 2.90 14.96
CA LEU A 131 -24.71 3.00 14.26
C LEU A 131 -24.83 2.39 12.87
N VAL A 132 -24.23 3.04 11.88
CA VAL A 132 -24.30 2.63 10.47
C VAL A 132 -22.95 2.81 9.77
N SER A 133 -22.64 1.87 8.88
CA SER A 133 -21.52 1.99 7.95
C SER A 133 -21.97 2.72 6.68
N ILE A 134 -21.15 3.62 6.15
CA ILE A 134 -21.43 4.34 4.90
C ILE A 134 -20.49 3.82 3.81
N MET A 135 -21.06 3.39 2.70
CA MET A 135 -20.35 2.83 1.54
C MET A 135 -20.62 3.67 0.28
N ARG A 136 -19.74 3.59 -0.71
CA ARG A 136 -19.97 4.14 -2.06
C ARG A 136 -20.75 3.11 -2.87
N TYR A 137 -21.84 3.56 -3.51
CA TYR A 137 -22.48 2.83 -4.61
C TYR A 137 -21.69 3.06 -5.90
N ASN A 138 -21.41 2.00 -6.65
CA ASN A 138 -20.77 2.09 -7.96
C ASN A 138 -21.74 1.57 -9.05
N ASN A 139 -22.17 2.49 -9.93
CA ASN A 139 -23.11 2.20 -11.00
C ASN A 139 -22.38 1.89 -12.31
N GLU A 140 -21.64 0.78 -12.31
CA GLU A 140 -21.07 0.20 -13.53
C GLU A 140 -22.11 -0.69 -14.21
N LYS A 141 -22.33 -0.48 -15.50
CA LYS A 141 -23.56 -0.88 -16.21
C LYS A 141 -23.81 -2.39 -16.31
N GLU A 142 -22.83 -3.21 -15.99
CA GLU A 142 -22.89 -4.67 -16.09
C GLU A 142 -22.84 -5.37 -14.73
N ASN A 143 -22.47 -4.69 -13.63
CA ASN A 143 -22.55 -5.27 -12.29
C ASN A 143 -22.57 -4.19 -11.17
N PRO A 144 -23.69 -3.99 -10.44
CA PRO A 144 -23.75 -3.01 -9.36
C PRO A 144 -22.90 -3.46 -8.16
N SER A 145 -21.85 -2.72 -7.85
CA SER A 145 -20.92 -3.02 -6.76
C SER A 145 -20.93 -1.93 -5.69
N VAL A 146 -20.58 -2.33 -4.47
CA VAL A 146 -20.50 -1.44 -3.31
C VAL A 146 -19.11 -1.53 -2.69
N SER A 147 -18.52 -0.38 -2.37
CA SER A 147 -17.19 -0.31 -1.74
C SER A 147 -17.21 -0.93 -0.34
N PRO A 148 -16.05 -1.29 0.23
CA PRO A 148 -15.96 -1.41 1.69
C PRO A 148 -16.41 -0.09 2.38
N PRO A 149 -16.71 -0.13 3.69
CA PRO A 149 -17.05 1.06 4.47
C PRO A 149 -16.02 2.19 4.33
N LEU A 150 -16.49 3.40 3.98
CA LEU A 150 -15.67 4.60 3.82
C LEU A 150 -15.93 5.66 4.91
N ALA A 151 -17.03 5.53 5.65
CA ALA A 151 -17.34 6.34 6.82
C ALA A 151 -18.22 5.58 7.83
N VAL A 152 -18.23 6.07 9.06
CA VAL A 152 -19.00 5.54 10.20
C VAL A 152 -19.78 6.68 10.84
N GLY A 153 -21.05 6.44 11.15
CA GLY A 153 -21.89 7.47 11.75
C GLY A 153 -23.14 6.93 12.44
N ARG A 154 -24.01 7.84 12.86
CA ARG A 154 -25.28 7.54 13.52
C ARG A 154 -26.48 8.09 12.77
N MET A 155 -27.53 7.29 12.68
CA MET A 155 -28.83 7.70 12.15
C MET A 155 -29.40 8.91 12.91
N ALA A 156 -29.58 10.03 12.20
CA ALA A 156 -30.19 11.25 12.75
C ALA A 156 -31.73 11.15 12.77
N LEU A 157 -32.29 10.34 11.86
CA LEU A 157 -33.70 10.06 11.62
C LEU A 157 -33.86 8.53 11.42
N PRO A 158 -35.04 7.93 11.69
CA PRO A 158 -35.34 6.55 11.33
C PRO A 158 -35.44 6.34 9.80
N SER A 159 -35.30 5.09 9.35
CA SER A 159 -35.37 4.71 7.91
C SER A 159 -36.68 5.13 7.22
N ASP A 160 -37.81 5.10 7.94
CA ASP A 160 -39.13 5.39 7.37
C ASP A 160 -39.24 6.83 6.84
N GLN A 161 -38.57 7.77 7.52
CA GLN A 161 -38.55 9.19 7.14
C GLN A 161 -37.64 9.45 5.93
N LEU A 162 -36.61 8.62 5.70
CA LEU A 162 -35.73 8.73 4.53
C LEU A 162 -36.47 8.43 3.22
N ARG A 163 -37.44 7.51 3.24
CA ARG A 163 -38.23 7.11 2.06
C ARG A 163 -39.28 8.13 1.64
N GLY A 164 -39.69 9.04 2.54
CA GLY A 164 -40.84 9.93 2.34
C GLY A 164 -40.63 11.09 1.34
N GLY A 165 -39.38 11.39 0.93
CA GLY A 165 -39.03 12.39 -0.09
C GLY A 165 -39.34 13.87 0.24
N LYS A 166 -40.17 14.14 1.26
CA LYS A 166 -40.58 15.50 1.68
C LYS A 166 -39.70 16.12 2.76
N GLU A 167 -38.93 15.31 3.49
CA GLU A 167 -38.07 15.80 4.57
C GLU A 167 -36.73 16.32 4.04
N LYS A 168 -36.26 17.43 4.60
CA LYS A 168 -34.96 18.06 4.28
C LYS A 168 -34.13 18.14 5.56
N GLY A 169 -33.03 17.40 5.61
CA GLY A 169 -32.17 17.34 6.78
C GLY A 169 -30.99 16.39 6.64
N LYS A 170 -30.34 16.12 7.77
CA LYS A 170 -29.28 15.12 7.90
C LYS A 170 -29.92 13.74 8.06
N ALA A 171 -29.44 12.75 7.31
CA ALA A 171 -29.76 11.34 7.49
C ALA A 171 -28.81 10.67 8.49
N VAL A 172 -27.51 10.92 8.38
CA VAL A 172 -26.48 10.31 9.24
C VAL A 172 -25.49 11.37 9.74
N LEU A 173 -25.26 11.41 11.05
CA LEU A 173 -24.21 12.20 11.69
C LEU A 173 -22.87 11.48 11.59
N VAL A 174 -21.84 12.11 11.00
CA VAL A 174 -20.61 11.41 10.59
C VAL A 174 -19.49 11.54 11.64
N TYR A 175 -19.12 10.41 12.22
CA TYR A 175 -18.17 10.34 13.33
C TYR A 175 -16.74 10.12 12.83
N HIS A 176 -16.51 9.19 11.92
CA HIS A 176 -15.17 8.84 11.40
C HIS A 176 -15.24 8.55 9.90
N THR A 177 -14.21 8.95 9.15
CA THR A 177 -14.13 8.80 7.68
C THR A 177 -12.74 8.35 7.22
N TRP A 178 -12.69 7.67 6.08
CA TRP A 178 -11.45 7.33 5.40
C TRP A 178 -10.67 8.62 5.06
N LYS A 179 -9.34 8.60 5.18
CA LYS A 179 -8.49 9.81 5.14
C LYS A 179 -8.83 10.91 6.18
N ASP A 180 -9.37 10.58 7.36
CA ASP A 180 -9.40 11.50 8.52
C ASP A 180 -8.20 11.29 9.48
N HIS A 181 -8.01 12.17 10.47
CA HIS A 181 -6.85 12.07 11.38
C HIS A 181 -6.92 10.89 12.38
N LEU A 182 -8.03 10.16 12.46
CA LEU A 182 -8.05 8.86 13.15
C LEU A 182 -7.61 7.75 12.19
N TRP A 183 -7.98 7.83 10.90
CA TRP A 183 -7.46 6.94 9.86
C TRP A 183 -5.93 7.07 9.70
N GLU A 184 -5.41 8.30 9.68
CA GLU A 184 -3.97 8.60 9.48
C GLU A 184 -3.04 8.09 10.57
N MET A 185 -3.55 7.75 11.77
CA MET A 185 -2.73 7.18 12.87
C MET A 185 -2.46 5.69 12.73
N GLY A 186 -3.19 4.97 11.87
CA GLY A 186 -2.96 3.55 11.59
C GLY A 186 -1.96 3.31 10.45
N SER A 187 -1.86 2.04 10.04
CA SER A 187 -0.98 1.53 8.98
C SER A 187 -1.24 2.11 7.58
N LYS A 188 -2.38 2.78 7.35
CA LYS A 188 -2.82 3.34 6.06
C LYS A 188 -2.95 2.30 4.94
N GLY A 189 -3.22 1.04 5.29
CA GLY A 189 -3.37 -0.06 4.33
C GLY A 189 -4.38 0.21 3.20
N ASP A 190 -4.16 -0.46 2.06
CA ASP A 190 -4.97 -0.28 0.85
C ASP A 190 -6.45 -0.63 1.04
N VAL A 191 -7.30 0.05 0.26
CA VAL A 191 -8.76 -0.12 0.30
C VAL A 191 -9.15 -1.52 -0.20
N PRO A 192 -9.79 -2.37 0.62
CA PRO A 192 -10.20 -3.72 0.23
C PRO A 192 -11.14 -3.75 -0.98
N GLU A 193 -11.10 -4.83 -1.75
CA GLU A 193 -11.87 -4.94 -3.00
C GLU A 193 -13.39 -4.78 -2.79
N PRO A 194 -14.11 -4.12 -3.72
CA PRO A 194 -15.54 -3.88 -3.63
C PRO A 194 -16.34 -5.19 -3.80
N THR A 195 -17.47 -5.29 -3.11
CA THR A 195 -18.33 -6.49 -3.18
C THR A 195 -19.47 -6.25 -4.18
N PRO A 196 -19.77 -7.21 -5.10
CA PRO A 196 -20.93 -7.11 -5.98
C PRO A 196 -22.23 -7.36 -5.19
N LEU A 197 -23.31 -6.63 -5.53
CA LEU A 197 -24.62 -6.82 -4.93
C LEU A 197 -25.41 -7.91 -5.64
N MET A 198 -25.68 -9.04 -4.97
CA MET A 198 -26.71 -9.99 -5.43
C MET A 198 -28.10 -9.56 -4.92
N PRO A 199 -29.15 -9.63 -5.76
CA PRO A 199 -30.51 -9.31 -5.34
C PRO A 199 -31.07 -10.40 -4.41
N ALA A 200 -31.65 -9.99 -3.27
CA ALA A 200 -32.20 -10.91 -2.28
C ALA A 200 -33.40 -11.68 -2.82
N THR A 201 -33.32 -13.01 -2.78
CA THR A 201 -34.46 -13.91 -3.04
C THR A 201 -35.03 -14.37 -1.69
N VAL A 202 -36.34 -14.26 -1.51
CA VAL A 202 -37.01 -14.51 -0.23
C VAL A 202 -37.26 -16.01 -0.02
N SER A 203 -36.98 -16.50 1.19
CA SER A 203 -37.46 -17.79 1.69
C SER A 203 -37.98 -17.60 3.12
N PRO A 204 -39.21 -18.05 3.46
CA PRO A 204 -39.81 -17.84 4.77
C PRO A 204 -39.27 -18.82 5.84
N PRO A 205 -39.40 -18.49 7.14
CA PRO A 205 -38.92 -19.33 8.23
C PRO A 205 -39.85 -20.52 8.51
N THR A 206 -39.36 -21.50 9.27
CA THR A 206 -40.15 -22.52 9.96
C THR A 206 -39.55 -22.75 11.36
N SER A 207 -40.38 -23.20 12.31
CA SER A 207 -40.20 -22.97 13.74
C SER A 207 -39.24 -23.92 14.48
N GLU A 208 -38.92 -23.48 15.69
CA GLU A 208 -38.25 -24.17 16.79
C GLU A 208 -38.79 -25.59 17.07
N ASP A 209 -37.93 -26.47 17.60
CA ASP A 209 -38.27 -27.25 18.82
C ASP A 209 -37.01 -27.71 19.57
N VAL A 210 -37.16 -28.25 20.79
CA VAL A 210 -36.11 -28.33 21.83
C VAL A 210 -35.86 -29.74 22.38
N ALA A 211 -34.60 -30.13 22.66
CA ALA A 211 -34.22 -31.06 23.75
C ALA A 211 -32.69 -31.11 23.98
N GLY A 212 -32.24 -31.36 25.22
CA GLY A 212 -30.82 -31.52 25.63
C GLY A 212 -30.42 -32.98 25.95
N GLY A 213 -29.20 -33.23 26.48
CA GLY A 213 -28.77 -34.63 26.75
C GLY A 213 -27.38 -34.98 27.33
N SER A 214 -26.69 -34.09 28.06
CA SER A 214 -25.69 -34.36 29.14
C SER A 214 -24.83 -35.66 29.24
N VAL A 215 -23.50 -35.47 29.41
CA VAL A 215 -22.48 -36.28 30.18
C VAL A 215 -22.16 -37.74 29.71
N ASP A 216 -21.06 -38.42 30.09
CA ASP A 216 -19.99 -38.14 31.09
C ASP A 216 -18.57 -38.72 30.73
N ALA A 217 -17.62 -38.51 31.65
CA ALA A 217 -16.18 -38.86 31.76
C ALA A 217 -15.60 -40.16 31.15
N GLY A 218 -14.26 -40.14 30.95
CA GLY A 218 -13.39 -41.31 30.72
C GLY A 218 -12.87 -41.96 32.03
N PRO A 219 -11.94 -42.94 31.96
CA PRO A 219 -10.51 -42.56 32.05
C PRO A 219 -9.49 -43.48 31.29
N THR A 220 -8.22 -43.07 31.34
CA THR A 220 -6.98 -43.75 30.87
C THR A 220 -6.19 -44.37 32.06
N PRO A 221 -4.98 -44.97 31.92
CA PRO A 221 -4.19 -45.45 30.76
C PRO A 221 -4.06 -47.01 30.87
N PRO A 222 -2.91 -47.74 30.75
CA PRO A 222 -1.60 -47.59 30.05
C PRO A 222 -1.36 -48.78 29.05
N ILE A 223 -0.18 -49.28 28.62
CA ILE A 223 1.27 -49.10 28.92
C ILE A 223 2.16 -49.47 27.70
N ASP A 224 3.44 -49.09 27.77
CA ASP A 224 4.68 -49.70 27.23
C ASP A 224 4.91 -50.09 25.75
N ALA A 225 5.78 -49.28 25.12
CA ALA A 225 7.13 -49.63 24.64
C ALA A 225 7.41 -49.97 23.15
N MET A 226 8.11 -49.01 22.51
CA MET A 226 9.29 -49.16 21.63
C MET A 226 9.16 -49.93 20.28
N GLU A 227 9.84 -49.55 19.18
CA GLU A 227 10.61 -48.34 18.81
C GLU A 227 10.93 -48.43 17.29
N ALA A 228 11.07 -47.29 16.56
CA ALA A 228 11.92 -47.08 15.37
C ALA A 228 11.46 -45.91 14.45
N LEU A 229 12.00 -44.72 14.70
CA LEU A 229 12.45 -43.72 13.71
C LEU A 229 11.60 -43.47 12.44
N ASN A 230 10.69 -42.49 12.53
CA ASN A 230 10.26 -41.69 11.37
C ASN A 230 11.41 -40.87 10.80
N LEU A 231 11.37 -40.60 9.49
CA LEU A 231 12.06 -39.46 8.85
C LEU A 231 11.23 -38.90 7.68
N ASP A 232 9.95 -38.66 7.93
CA ASP A 232 9.13 -37.80 7.07
C ASP A 232 9.37 -36.32 7.41
N THR A 233 9.37 -35.46 6.40
CA THR A 233 9.16 -34.02 6.57
C THR A 233 8.30 -33.52 5.41
N ALA A 234 7.02 -33.88 5.48
CA ALA A 234 5.97 -33.19 4.76
C ALA A 234 5.36 -32.11 5.67
N SER A 235 4.87 -31.04 5.07
CA SER A 235 3.82 -30.22 5.70
C SER A 235 2.81 -29.88 4.61
N ALA A 236 1.73 -30.67 4.57
CA ALA A 236 0.58 -30.41 3.74
C ALA A 236 -0.57 -29.97 4.65
N THR A 237 -1.22 -28.86 4.32
CA THR A 237 -2.45 -28.43 4.98
C THR A 237 -3.63 -28.72 4.06
N ALA A 238 -4.42 -29.74 4.41
CA ALA A 238 -5.60 -30.12 3.63
C ALA A 238 -6.73 -30.58 4.55
N THR A 239 -7.70 -29.69 4.79
CA THR A 239 -9.02 -30.04 5.33
C THR A 239 -9.94 -30.43 4.19
N ALA A 240 -10.30 -31.71 4.09
CA ALA A 240 -11.34 -32.18 3.17
C ALA A 240 -12.04 -33.41 3.74
N SER A 241 -13.37 -33.35 3.86
CA SER A 241 -14.23 -34.48 4.21
C SER A 241 -15.22 -34.75 3.07
N GLY A 242 -14.94 -35.76 2.23
CA GLY A 242 -15.83 -36.07 1.12
C GLY A 242 -15.36 -37.16 0.15
N LYS A 243 -15.75 -38.41 0.44
CA LYS A 243 -15.77 -39.60 -0.46
C LYS A 243 -14.41 -40.07 -1.05
N PRO A 244 -14.26 -41.37 -1.35
CA PRO A 244 -13.04 -41.90 -1.96
C PRO A 244 -13.05 -41.64 -3.48
N ASN A 245 -12.15 -40.78 -3.96
CA ASN A 245 -11.86 -40.66 -5.39
C ASN A 245 -10.88 -41.77 -5.82
N GLU A 246 -11.12 -42.35 -7.01
CA GLU A 246 -10.13 -43.19 -7.69
C GLU A 246 -9.00 -42.32 -8.27
N PRO A 247 -7.75 -42.82 -8.33
CA PRO A 247 -6.63 -42.05 -8.87
C PRO A 247 -6.77 -41.84 -10.40
N PRO A 248 -6.42 -40.66 -10.94
CA PRO A 248 -6.62 -40.33 -12.36
C PRO A 248 -5.70 -41.08 -13.35
N TYR A 249 -4.74 -41.87 -12.85
CA TYR A 249 -3.91 -42.78 -13.65
C TYR A 249 -3.77 -44.13 -12.97
N SER A 250 -3.70 -45.19 -13.77
CA SER A 250 -3.30 -46.51 -13.32
C SER A 250 -1.82 -46.57 -12.91
N ALA A 251 -1.45 -47.56 -12.10
CA ALA A 251 -0.07 -47.79 -11.69
C ALA A 251 0.88 -48.07 -12.88
N GLN A 252 0.36 -48.50 -14.03
CA GLN A 252 1.14 -48.69 -15.25
C GLN A 252 1.44 -47.36 -15.95
N GLU A 253 0.43 -46.52 -16.18
CA GLU A 253 0.61 -45.18 -16.76
C GLU A 253 1.53 -44.31 -15.90
N ILE A 254 1.49 -44.43 -14.57
CA ILE A 254 2.43 -43.77 -13.64
C ILE A 254 3.87 -44.28 -13.86
N SER A 255 4.06 -45.56 -14.19
CA SER A 255 5.38 -46.11 -14.51
C SER A 255 5.90 -45.61 -15.86
N ASP A 256 5.01 -45.46 -16.84
CA ASP A 256 5.34 -44.93 -18.16
C ASP A 256 5.68 -43.42 -18.09
N LEU A 257 4.98 -42.64 -17.25
CA LEU A 257 5.31 -41.24 -16.94
C LEU A 257 6.65 -41.10 -16.17
N LEU A 258 7.00 -42.06 -15.29
CA LEU A 258 8.32 -42.13 -14.66
C LEU A 258 9.41 -42.54 -15.67
N HIS A 259 9.09 -43.40 -16.62
CA HIS A 259 10.00 -43.78 -17.71
C HIS A 259 10.26 -42.60 -18.67
N LEU A 260 9.22 -41.85 -19.03
CA LEU A 260 9.33 -40.62 -19.83
C LEU A 260 10.11 -39.52 -19.12
N SER A 261 10.03 -39.40 -17.78
CA SER A 261 10.89 -38.46 -17.03
C SER A 261 12.33 -38.93 -16.88
N LEU A 262 12.60 -40.23 -16.84
CA LEU A 262 13.96 -40.78 -17.00
C LEU A 262 14.53 -40.50 -18.41
N LEU A 263 13.74 -40.66 -19.48
CA LEU A 263 14.15 -40.33 -20.85
C LEU A 263 14.36 -38.82 -21.04
N GLN A 264 13.49 -37.97 -20.47
CA GLN A 264 13.65 -36.52 -20.43
C GLN A 264 14.99 -36.15 -19.78
N VAL A 265 15.32 -36.72 -18.63
CA VAL A 265 16.60 -36.52 -17.91
C VAL A 265 17.82 -36.90 -18.76
N ILE A 266 17.78 -38.04 -19.46
CA ILE A 266 18.88 -38.46 -20.34
C ILE A 266 18.99 -37.52 -21.55
N SER A 267 17.87 -37.14 -22.17
CA SER A 267 17.85 -36.20 -23.31
C SER A 267 18.25 -34.77 -22.91
N ALA A 268 18.03 -34.36 -21.67
CA ALA A 268 18.42 -33.06 -21.11
C ALA A 268 19.93 -32.94 -20.85
N THR A 269 20.68 -34.05 -21.01
CA THR A 269 22.13 -34.14 -20.82
C THR A 269 22.57 -33.92 -19.37
N ILE A 270 22.52 -34.99 -18.56
CA ILE A 270 23.37 -35.09 -17.37
C ILE A 270 24.84 -35.01 -17.83
N PRO A 271 25.71 -34.19 -17.21
CA PRO A 271 27.13 -34.19 -17.52
C PRO A 271 27.76 -35.58 -17.31
N ALA A 272 28.53 -36.08 -18.28
CA ALA A 272 29.20 -37.37 -18.16
C ALA A 272 30.14 -37.46 -16.94
N SER A 273 30.67 -36.32 -16.49
CA SER A 273 31.49 -36.16 -15.28
C SER A 273 30.73 -36.35 -13.96
N SER A 274 29.40 -36.47 -13.97
CA SER A 274 28.59 -36.70 -12.77
C SER A 274 28.49 -38.17 -12.38
N PHE A 275 28.84 -39.11 -13.27
CA PHE A 275 28.77 -40.55 -13.00
C PHE A 275 30.03 -41.07 -12.26
N PRO A 276 29.89 -42.04 -11.34
CA PRO A 276 28.68 -42.76 -10.96
C PRO A 276 27.78 -42.01 -9.96
N ILE A 277 26.45 -42.09 -10.14
CA ILE A 277 25.44 -41.41 -9.30
C ILE A 277 24.68 -42.43 -8.45
N PRO A 278 24.45 -42.21 -7.14
CA PRO A 278 23.55 -43.04 -6.33
C PRO A 278 22.10 -42.99 -6.85
N SER A 279 21.40 -44.14 -6.83
CA SER A 279 20.02 -44.26 -7.34
C SER A 279 19.05 -43.26 -6.70
N THR A 280 19.21 -43.00 -5.40
CA THR A 280 18.42 -42.03 -4.62
C THR A 280 18.60 -40.61 -5.14
N VAL A 281 19.85 -40.18 -5.32
CA VAL A 281 20.20 -38.84 -5.85
C VAL A 281 19.71 -38.65 -7.28
N LEU A 282 19.79 -39.69 -8.13
CA LEU A 282 19.21 -39.63 -9.49
C LEU A 282 17.70 -39.39 -9.43
N TYR A 283 17.00 -40.11 -8.54
CA TYR A 283 15.56 -40.00 -8.39
C TYR A 283 15.12 -38.63 -7.86
N THR A 284 15.71 -38.15 -6.75
CA THR A 284 15.28 -36.90 -6.10
C THR A 284 15.65 -35.66 -6.90
N ASN A 285 16.86 -35.60 -7.47
CA ASN A 285 17.41 -34.36 -8.00
C ASN A 285 17.25 -34.21 -9.53
N TYR A 286 16.95 -35.31 -10.24
CA TYR A 286 16.82 -35.32 -11.70
C TYR A 286 15.46 -35.83 -12.16
N ILE A 287 15.03 -37.03 -11.72
CA ILE A 287 13.77 -37.63 -12.20
C ILE A 287 12.54 -36.84 -11.69
N LEU A 288 12.44 -36.58 -10.38
CA LEU A 288 11.28 -35.86 -9.81
C LEU A 288 11.08 -34.41 -10.34
N PRO A 289 12.14 -33.58 -10.54
CA PRO A 289 11.98 -32.24 -11.10
C PRO A 289 11.73 -32.22 -12.61
N CYS A 290 12.10 -33.28 -13.33
CA CYS A 290 11.87 -33.44 -14.78
C CYS A 290 10.54 -34.14 -15.11
N ARG A 291 9.64 -34.34 -14.13
CA ARG A 291 8.26 -34.79 -14.39
C ARG A 291 7.52 -33.75 -15.25
N PRO A 292 6.61 -34.19 -16.16
CA PRO A 292 5.85 -33.28 -17.02
C PRO A 292 4.90 -32.43 -16.17
N ALA A 293 4.95 -31.10 -16.34
CA ALA A 293 4.11 -30.18 -15.58
C ALA A 293 2.60 -30.29 -15.94
N PHE A 294 2.30 -30.85 -17.11
CA PHE A 294 0.95 -31.16 -17.58
C PHE A 294 0.89 -32.64 -18.03
N PRO A 295 0.71 -33.59 -17.10
CA PRO A 295 0.78 -35.03 -17.41
C PRO A 295 -0.15 -35.46 -18.55
N ALA A 296 -1.40 -34.97 -18.53
CA ALA A 296 -2.42 -35.29 -19.54
C ALA A 296 -2.09 -34.80 -20.96
N SER A 297 -1.14 -33.86 -21.10
CA SER A 297 -0.64 -33.39 -22.40
C SER A 297 0.52 -34.24 -22.95
N VAL A 298 1.02 -35.20 -22.17
CA VAL A 298 2.15 -36.09 -22.53
C VAL A 298 1.69 -37.54 -22.62
N LEU A 299 0.79 -37.96 -21.73
CA LEU A 299 0.11 -39.26 -21.78
C LEU A 299 -1.35 -39.03 -21.33
N PRO A 300 -2.35 -39.10 -22.23
CA PRO A 300 -3.75 -38.92 -21.85
C PRO A 300 -4.25 -40.13 -21.03
N PRO A 301 -4.98 -39.92 -19.93
CA PRO A 301 -5.43 -41.02 -19.07
C PRO A 301 -6.42 -41.94 -19.79
N SER A 302 -6.26 -43.25 -19.58
CA SER A 302 -7.11 -44.29 -20.20
C SER A 302 -8.53 -44.36 -19.62
N SER A 303 -8.82 -43.61 -18.55
CA SER A 303 -10.11 -43.55 -17.87
C SER A 303 -10.60 -42.10 -17.75
N PRO A 304 -11.88 -41.80 -18.04
CA PRO A 304 -12.44 -40.45 -17.87
C PRO A 304 -12.64 -40.14 -16.37
N SER A 305 -11.72 -39.36 -15.80
CA SER A 305 -11.83 -38.80 -14.45
C SER A 305 -12.08 -37.30 -14.52
N ASP A 306 -13.01 -36.79 -13.71
CA ASP A 306 -13.24 -35.34 -13.53
C ASP A 306 -12.09 -34.64 -12.77
N THR A 307 -11.10 -35.39 -12.28
CA THR A 307 -9.94 -34.84 -11.58
C THR A 307 -8.78 -34.54 -12.53
N LEU A 308 -8.35 -33.26 -12.57
CA LEU A 308 -7.16 -32.85 -13.31
C LEU A 308 -5.91 -33.49 -12.67
N PRO A 309 -5.15 -34.34 -13.41
CA PRO A 309 -4.05 -35.10 -12.80
C PRO A 309 -2.89 -34.19 -12.39
N SER A 310 -2.48 -34.29 -11.12
CA SER A 310 -1.37 -33.50 -10.59
C SER A 310 -0.02 -34.13 -10.96
N SER A 311 0.94 -33.28 -11.28
CA SER A 311 2.34 -33.71 -11.45
C SER A 311 2.96 -34.26 -10.15
N GLN A 312 2.33 -34.02 -9.00
CA GLN A 312 2.78 -34.53 -7.70
C GLN A 312 2.50 -36.03 -7.53
N ASP A 313 1.39 -36.52 -8.09
CA ASP A 313 0.88 -37.90 -7.93
C ASP A 313 1.82 -38.96 -8.58
N ILE A 314 2.61 -38.54 -9.56
CA ILE A 314 3.57 -39.37 -10.30
C ILE A 314 4.77 -39.69 -9.38
N ASN A 315 4.65 -40.74 -8.57
CA ASN A 315 5.63 -41.15 -7.57
C ASN A 315 5.85 -42.67 -7.60
N ILE A 316 7.07 -43.12 -7.31
CA ILE A 316 7.49 -44.54 -7.35
C ILE A 316 6.61 -45.45 -6.47
N LYS A 317 6.04 -44.93 -5.37
CA LYS A 317 5.10 -45.66 -4.50
C LYS A 317 3.77 -45.99 -5.21
N ALA A 318 3.33 -45.18 -6.17
CA ALA A 318 2.12 -45.38 -6.97
C ALA A 318 2.41 -46.13 -8.30
N SER A 319 3.68 -46.28 -8.69
CA SER A 319 4.09 -47.05 -9.87
C SER A 319 3.88 -48.56 -9.69
N SER A 320 3.68 -49.27 -10.81
CA SER A 320 3.54 -50.74 -10.86
C SER A 320 4.77 -51.46 -10.30
N HIS A 321 5.94 -50.83 -10.36
CA HIS A 321 7.20 -51.34 -9.81
C HIS A 321 7.30 -51.26 -8.28
N LYS A 322 6.51 -50.38 -7.62
CA LYS A 322 6.40 -50.13 -6.16
C LYS A 322 7.70 -49.74 -5.42
N SER A 323 8.89 -49.96 -6.00
CA SER A 323 10.19 -49.55 -5.46
C SER A 323 11.14 -49.07 -6.55
N LEU A 324 12.01 -48.12 -6.18
CA LEU A 324 13.03 -47.54 -7.06
C LEU A 324 14.02 -48.59 -7.58
N THR A 325 14.33 -49.59 -6.75
CA THR A 325 15.23 -50.70 -7.08
C THR A 325 14.64 -51.64 -8.14
N THR A 326 13.31 -51.75 -8.22
CA THR A 326 12.63 -52.56 -9.25
C THR A 326 12.52 -51.79 -10.57
N PHE A 327 12.17 -50.50 -10.51
CA PHE A 327 12.10 -49.61 -11.68
C PHE A 327 13.46 -49.47 -12.39
N LEU A 328 14.54 -49.20 -11.65
CA LEU A 328 15.88 -49.07 -12.25
C LEU A 328 16.39 -50.38 -12.87
N LYS A 329 16.07 -51.54 -12.28
CA LYS A 329 16.37 -52.85 -12.90
C LYS A 329 15.54 -53.11 -14.16
N SER A 330 14.34 -52.54 -14.27
CA SER A 330 13.56 -52.55 -15.51
C SER A 330 14.26 -51.76 -16.62
N ALA A 331 14.71 -50.54 -16.30
CA ALA A 331 15.48 -49.69 -17.23
C ALA A 331 16.85 -50.29 -17.62
N GLU A 332 17.50 -51.01 -16.71
CA GLU A 332 18.73 -51.78 -16.98
C GLU A 332 18.46 -52.96 -17.93
N LYS A 333 17.40 -53.74 -17.69
CA LYS A 333 16.98 -54.82 -18.61
C LYS A 333 16.65 -54.29 -20.01
N SER A 334 16.14 -53.06 -20.10
CA SER A 334 15.90 -52.33 -21.35
C SER A 334 17.14 -51.67 -21.95
N SER A 335 18.35 -51.86 -21.39
CA SER A 335 19.62 -51.31 -21.88
C SER A 335 19.69 -49.77 -21.96
N ILE A 336 18.88 -49.07 -21.15
CA ILE A 336 18.82 -47.60 -21.07
C ILE A 336 19.89 -47.05 -20.10
N LEU A 337 20.24 -47.83 -19.08
CA LEU A 337 21.26 -47.50 -18.07
C LEU A 337 21.95 -48.77 -17.57
N THR A 338 23.13 -48.63 -16.95
CA THR A 338 23.86 -49.74 -16.31
C THR A 338 24.02 -49.49 -14.81
N LEU A 339 23.65 -50.47 -13.99
CA LEU A 339 23.77 -50.42 -12.54
C LEU A 339 25.01 -51.18 -12.06
N LYS A 340 25.46 -50.83 -10.85
CA LYS A 340 26.43 -51.59 -10.06
C LYS A 340 25.83 -51.81 -8.69
N SER A 341 25.62 -53.07 -8.32
CA SER A 341 25.23 -53.44 -6.98
C SER A 341 26.35 -53.13 -5.98
N PRO A 342 26.04 -52.69 -4.75
CA PRO A 342 27.04 -52.56 -3.70
C PRO A 342 27.64 -53.94 -3.38
N GLN A 343 28.93 -53.98 -3.06
CA GLN A 343 29.59 -55.20 -2.60
C GLN A 343 29.11 -55.58 -1.20
N LYS A 344 29.07 -56.88 -0.90
CA LYS A 344 28.52 -57.49 0.34
C LYS A 344 29.10 -57.01 1.68
N HIS A 345 30.12 -56.14 1.69
CA HIS A 345 30.73 -55.56 2.90
C HIS A 345 30.79 -54.02 2.90
N SER A 346 30.11 -53.32 1.97
CA SER A 346 29.95 -51.86 2.03
C SER A 346 28.77 -51.48 2.94
N GLN A 347 28.89 -50.37 3.67
CA GLN A 347 27.75 -49.77 4.40
C GLN A 347 26.75 -49.04 3.48
N GLN A 348 27.04 -48.89 2.18
CA GLN A 348 26.12 -48.27 1.23
C GLN A 348 25.06 -49.28 0.74
N SER A 349 23.80 -49.02 1.07
CA SER A 349 22.62 -49.77 0.64
C SER A 349 22.24 -49.58 -0.83
N ASP A 350 22.70 -48.48 -1.43
CA ASP A 350 22.13 -47.94 -2.65
C ASP A 350 22.74 -48.53 -3.93
N LEU A 351 21.93 -48.59 -4.99
CA LEU A 351 22.40 -48.98 -6.32
C LEU A 351 23.12 -47.79 -6.95
N LEU A 352 24.32 -48.03 -7.49
CA LEU A 352 25.07 -47.01 -8.21
C LEU A 352 24.76 -47.09 -9.71
N VAL A 353 24.31 -45.97 -10.30
CA VAL A 353 24.14 -45.83 -11.75
C VAL A 353 25.48 -45.44 -12.35
N VAL A 354 26.04 -46.29 -13.22
CA VAL A 354 27.40 -46.15 -13.76
C VAL A 354 27.43 -45.39 -15.07
N SER A 355 26.41 -45.58 -15.93
CA SER A 355 26.29 -44.89 -17.22
C SER A 355 24.86 -44.92 -17.74
N VAL A 356 24.55 -44.05 -18.70
CA VAL A 356 23.24 -43.97 -19.41
C VAL A 356 23.46 -44.03 -20.92
N ASN A 357 22.59 -44.75 -21.63
CA ASN A 357 22.72 -45.00 -23.07
C ASN A 357 22.04 -43.90 -23.89
N MET A 358 22.79 -42.84 -24.20
CA MET A 358 22.29 -41.71 -25.02
C MET A 358 21.97 -42.10 -26.47
N THR A 359 22.47 -43.23 -26.97
CA THR A 359 22.22 -43.75 -28.32
C THR A 359 20.98 -44.65 -28.42
N HIS A 360 20.27 -44.90 -27.32
CA HIS A 360 19.11 -45.79 -27.32
C HIS A 360 17.93 -45.19 -28.12
N PRO A 361 17.24 -45.96 -29.00
CA PRO A 361 16.17 -45.42 -29.85
C PRO A 361 15.05 -44.67 -29.10
N ALA A 362 14.69 -45.13 -27.90
CA ALA A 362 13.68 -44.45 -27.08
C ALA A 362 14.15 -43.10 -26.48
N VAL A 363 15.46 -42.84 -26.42
CA VAL A 363 16.02 -41.52 -26.05
C VAL A 363 16.03 -40.60 -27.28
N VAL A 364 16.40 -41.13 -28.45
CA VAL A 364 16.47 -40.38 -29.71
C VAL A 364 15.08 -39.98 -30.22
N GLY A 365 14.06 -40.81 -30.01
CA GLY A 365 12.65 -40.51 -30.32
C GLY A 365 11.90 -39.71 -29.23
N HIS A 366 12.55 -39.34 -28.12
CA HIS A 366 11.90 -38.68 -27.00
C HIS A 366 11.57 -37.22 -27.31
N HIS A 367 10.29 -36.86 -27.21
CA HIS A 367 9.82 -35.49 -27.45
C HIS A 367 9.89 -34.69 -26.13
N ARG A 368 10.73 -33.66 -26.10
CA ARG A 368 10.90 -32.81 -24.91
C ARG A 368 9.61 -32.05 -24.57
N TYR A 369 9.16 -32.21 -23.33
CA TYR A 369 7.99 -31.52 -22.76
C TYR A 369 8.42 -30.50 -21.68
N LEU A 370 7.50 -29.61 -21.28
CA LEU A 370 7.71 -28.63 -20.20
C LEU A 370 7.73 -29.31 -18.82
N THR A 371 8.81 -29.12 -18.07
CA THR A 371 9.02 -29.74 -16.75
C THR A 371 8.57 -28.84 -15.60
N LEU A 372 8.33 -29.44 -14.42
CA LEU A 372 8.06 -28.70 -13.19
C LEU A 372 9.15 -27.67 -12.88
N LYS A 373 10.42 -28.09 -12.96
CA LYS A 373 11.58 -27.22 -12.71
C LYS A 373 11.56 -25.95 -13.57
N GLU A 374 11.22 -26.06 -14.86
CA GLU A 374 11.17 -24.91 -15.78
C GLU A 374 10.01 -23.95 -15.44
N MET A 375 8.89 -24.47 -14.92
CA MET A 375 7.80 -23.64 -14.41
C MET A 375 8.16 -22.94 -13.10
N GLU A 376 8.80 -23.64 -12.15
CA GLU A 376 9.27 -23.08 -10.89
C GLU A 376 10.33 -21.99 -11.10
N GLU A 377 11.32 -22.24 -11.97
CA GLU A 377 12.30 -21.22 -12.37
C GLU A 377 11.65 -20.00 -13.03
N ARG A 378 10.63 -20.21 -13.87
CA ARG A 378 9.90 -19.11 -14.54
C ARG A 378 9.02 -18.33 -13.56
N ALA A 379 8.43 -19.00 -12.57
CA ALA A 379 7.70 -18.38 -11.48
C ALA A 379 8.63 -17.56 -10.58
N ALA A 380 9.78 -18.10 -10.18
CA ALA A 380 10.79 -17.40 -9.39
C ALA A 380 11.34 -16.16 -10.11
N LYS A 381 11.66 -16.26 -11.41
CA LYS A 381 12.08 -15.12 -12.25
C LYS A 381 10.97 -14.06 -12.40
N LYS A 382 9.68 -14.46 -12.39
CA LYS A 382 8.54 -13.53 -12.37
C LYS A 382 8.39 -12.86 -11.00
N ALA A 383 8.53 -13.61 -9.90
CA ALA A 383 8.47 -13.10 -8.54
C ALA A 383 9.56 -12.07 -8.28
N GLN A 384 10.83 -12.38 -8.55
CA GLN A 384 11.96 -11.44 -8.41
C GLN A 384 11.80 -10.17 -9.27
N LYS A 385 11.12 -10.27 -10.43
CA LYS A 385 10.82 -9.09 -11.26
C LYS A 385 9.66 -8.26 -10.70
N ALA A 386 8.66 -8.90 -10.07
CA ALA A 386 7.58 -8.20 -9.38
C ALA A 386 8.04 -7.54 -8.09
N GLU A 387 8.91 -8.22 -7.32
CA GLU A 387 9.60 -7.72 -6.13
C GLU A 387 10.41 -6.46 -6.47
N LYS A 388 11.30 -6.52 -7.46
CA LYS A 388 12.05 -5.34 -7.93
C LYS A 388 11.17 -4.22 -8.51
N ALA A 389 10.06 -4.56 -9.16
CA ALA A 389 9.10 -3.56 -9.62
C ALA A 389 8.36 -2.89 -8.46
N ARG A 390 8.15 -3.61 -7.35
CA ARG A 390 7.55 -3.12 -6.12
C ARG A 390 8.54 -2.30 -5.29
N GLU A 391 9.81 -2.70 -5.19
CA GLU A 391 10.89 -1.86 -4.64
C GLU A 391 11.01 -0.52 -5.41
N LEU A 392 10.81 -0.53 -6.73
CA LEU A 392 10.78 0.68 -7.58
C LEU A 392 9.49 1.52 -7.47
N LEU A 393 8.49 1.06 -6.73
CA LEU A 393 7.24 1.79 -6.45
C LEU A 393 7.14 2.23 -4.98
N GLU A 394 7.65 1.42 -4.05
CA GLU A 394 7.78 1.73 -2.62
C GLU A 394 8.99 2.65 -2.34
N GLY A 395 10.04 2.56 -3.16
CA GLY A 395 11.13 3.54 -3.21
C GLY A 395 10.66 4.85 -3.81
N GLY A 396 10.26 5.79 -2.94
CA GLY A 396 9.56 7.03 -3.28
C GLY A 396 10.10 7.77 -4.51
N GLY A 397 9.28 7.83 -5.57
CA GLY A 397 9.61 8.50 -6.82
C GLY A 397 10.00 9.98 -6.65
N GLU A 398 10.98 10.43 -7.45
CA GLU A 398 11.60 11.76 -7.37
C GLU A 398 10.56 12.89 -7.24
N VAL A 399 10.78 13.80 -6.28
CA VAL A 399 9.81 14.84 -5.94
C VAL A 399 9.71 15.88 -7.07
N GLU A 400 8.62 15.81 -7.83
CA GLU A 400 8.34 16.80 -8.87
C GLU A 400 7.78 18.06 -8.23
N VAL A 401 8.58 19.13 -8.25
CA VAL A 401 8.17 20.48 -7.84
C VAL A 401 7.85 21.31 -9.08
N LYS A 402 6.63 21.84 -9.14
CA LYS A 402 6.18 22.80 -10.15
C LYS A 402 5.96 24.16 -9.52
N GLU A 403 6.71 25.16 -9.95
CA GLU A 403 6.45 26.56 -9.60
C GLU A 403 5.29 27.11 -10.44
N LEU A 404 4.39 27.83 -9.78
CA LEU A 404 3.15 28.36 -10.37
C LEU A 404 2.96 29.81 -9.97
N TRP A 405 2.30 30.60 -10.82
CA TRP A 405 2.03 32.01 -10.57
C TRP A 405 0.55 32.33 -10.78
N LYS A 406 -0.01 33.11 -9.87
CA LYS A 406 -1.41 33.59 -9.93
C LYS A 406 -1.44 35.11 -10.13
N PRO A 407 -2.25 35.64 -11.07
CA PRO A 407 -2.49 37.07 -11.20
C PRO A 407 -2.96 37.70 -9.87
N HIS A 408 -2.44 38.88 -9.56
CA HIS A 408 -2.73 39.60 -8.32
C HIS A 408 -2.46 41.11 -8.43
N GLN A 409 -3.34 41.94 -7.84
CA GLN A 409 -3.28 43.41 -7.92
C GLN A 409 -3.12 43.87 -9.38
N ALA A 410 -2.19 44.78 -9.71
CA ALA A 410 -1.97 45.33 -11.05
C ALA A 410 -1.51 44.32 -12.14
N THR A 411 -1.44 43.02 -11.86
CA THR A 411 -1.35 41.97 -12.90
C THR A 411 -2.72 41.38 -13.27
N LEU A 412 -3.79 41.73 -12.56
CA LEU A 412 -5.17 41.35 -12.90
C LEU A 412 -5.62 42.11 -14.15
N ASP A 413 -5.60 43.44 -14.10
CA ASP A 413 -5.98 44.35 -15.20
C ASP A 413 -5.22 44.00 -16.50
N LEU A 414 -3.94 43.62 -16.37
CA LEU A 414 -3.12 43.12 -17.48
C LEU A 414 -3.65 41.78 -18.01
N PHE A 415 -3.86 40.77 -17.16
CA PHE A 415 -4.37 39.47 -17.59
C PHE A 415 -5.80 39.55 -18.17
N GLU A 416 -6.64 40.46 -17.69
CA GLU A 416 -7.96 40.74 -18.27
C GLU A 416 -7.83 41.37 -19.67
N GLY A 417 -6.92 42.35 -19.84
CA GLY A 417 -6.55 42.90 -21.16
C GLY A 417 -5.87 41.90 -22.11
N MET A 418 -5.36 40.78 -21.58
CA MET A 418 -4.83 39.65 -22.34
C MET A 418 -5.89 38.57 -22.65
N GLY A 419 -7.13 38.71 -22.17
CA GLY A 419 -8.17 37.67 -22.27
C GLY A 419 -7.91 36.41 -21.42
N ALA A 420 -6.97 36.48 -20.48
CA ALA A 420 -6.54 35.36 -19.65
C ALA A 420 -7.31 35.29 -18.33
N ASN A 421 -7.52 34.07 -17.81
CA ASN A 421 -8.28 33.85 -16.58
C ASN A 421 -7.52 34.35 -15.33
N THR A 422 -8.04 35.36 -14.66
CA THR A 422 -7.44 35.98 -13.45
C THR A 422 -7.41 35.07 -12.22
N THR A 423 -8.21 33.99 -12.20
CA THR A 423 -8.32 33.07 -11.07
C THR A 423 -7.44 31.83 -11.19
N ALA A 424 -6.89 31.55 -12.38
CA ALA A 424 -6.08 30.37 -12.64
C ALA A 424 -4.68 30.43 -11.98
N LEU A 425 -3.99 29.29 -12.01
CA LEU A 425 -2.57 29.13 -11.71
C LEU A 425 -1.85 28.83 -13.02
N TYR A 426 -0.80 29.59 -13.33
CA TYR A 426 -0.05 29.46 -14.57
C TYR A 426 1.38 28.97 -14.34
N SER A 427 1.90 28.12 -15.21
CA SER A 427 3.34 27.85 -15.28
C SER A 427 4.11 29.04 -15.89
N LEU A 428 5.43 29.09 -15.66
CA LEU A 428 6.29 30.13 -16.27
C LEU A 428 6.27 30.08 -17.81
N THR A 429 6.04 28.90 -18.38
CA THR A 429 5.82 28.68 -19.81
C THR A 429 4.49 29.26 -20.30
N GLU A 430 3.40 29.10 -19.56
CA GLU A 430 2.10 29.70 -19.92
C GLU A 430 2.10 31.23 -19.77
N VAL A 431 2.72 31.77 -18.71
CA VAL A 431 2.88 33.22 -18.54
C VAL A 431 3.68 33.81 -19.72
N LYS A 432 4.74 33.13 -20.17
CA LYS A 432 5.50 33.53 -21.37
C LYS A 432 4.68 33.42 -22.64
N ALA A 433 3.88 32.36 -22.81
CA ALA A 433 3.02 32.19 -23.99
C ALA A 433 1.99 33.32 -24.07
N ALA A 434 1.16 33.49 -23.04
CA ALA A 434 0.14 34.53 -23.00
C ALA A 434 0.72 35.95 -23.18
N LEU A 435 1.89 36.23 -22.60
CA LEU A 435 2.59 37.51 -22.79
C LEU A 435 3.05 37.71 -24.25
N ASN A 436 3.59 36.67 -24.90
CA ASN A 436 3.93 36.72 -26.33
C ASN A 436 2.69 36.93 -27.19
N ASP A 437 1.59 36.24 -26.90
CA ASP A 437 0.34 36.32 -27.67
C ASP A 437 -0.27 37.73 -27.59
N TYR A 438 -0.21 38.36 -26.42
CA TYR A 438 -0.61 39.76 -26.21
C TYR A 438 0.33 40.77 -26.90
N ILE A 439 1.65 40.54 -26.86
CA ILE A 439 2.64 41.34 -27.59
C ILE A 439 2.40 41.28 -29.11
N ASN A 440 2.11 40.09 -29.63
CA ASN A 440 1.81 39.87 -31.04
C ASN A 440 0.48 40.52 -31.43
N SER A 441 -0.59 40.30 -30.66
CA SER A 441 -1.93 40.83 -30.93
C SER A 441 -1.97 42.36 -30.97
N ASN A 442 -1.21 43.02 -30.08
CA ASN A 442 -1.10 44.47 -30.03
C ASN A 442 0.10 45.02 -30.85
N SER A 443 0.80 44.16 -31.61
CA SER A 443 1.96 44.52 -32.45
C SER A 443 3.07 45.31 -31.72
N LEU A 444 3.32 45.00 -30.44
CA LEU A 444 4.20 45.76 -29.55
C LEU A 444 5.70 45.51 -29.78
N ILE A 445 6.09 44.75 -30.81
CA ILE A 445 7.50 44.48 -31.15
C ILE A 445 8.11 45.73 -31.80
N ASN A 446 9.28 46.18 -31.34
CA ASN A 446 9.89 47.38 -31.88
C ASN A 446 10.43 47.13 -33.31
N VAL A 447 9.99 47.98 -34.26
CA VAL A 447 10.32 47.88 -35.69
C VAL A 447 11.83 48.01 -35.97
N ARG A 448 12.61 48.65 -35.07
CA ARG A 448 14.06 48.84 -35.23
C ARG A 448 14.90 47.73 -34.60
N ASP A 449 14.41 47.07 -33.55
CA ASP A 449 15.07 45.93 -32.91
C ASP A 449 14.03 44.99 -32.26
N GLN A 450 13.86 43.80 -32.84
CA GLN A 450 12.88 42.81 -32.40
C GLN A 450 13.17 42.21 -31.01
N ALA A 451 14.36 42.45 -30.42
CA ALA A 451 14.66 42.08 -29.04
C ALA A 451 13.93 42.96 -28.00
N TYR A 452 13.40 44.11 -28.42
CA TYR A 452 12.70 45.08 -27.58
C TYR A 452 11.20 45.14 -27.88
N ILE A 453 10.43 45.34 -26.82
CA ILE A 453 8.98 45.49 -26.82
C ILE A 453 8.66 46.90 -26.36
N ASN A 454 7.86 47.62 -27.14
CA ASN A 454 7.31 48.91 -26.77
C ASN A 454 6.21 48.71 -25.73
N LEU A 455 6.23 49.47 -24.64
CA LEU A 455 5.37 49.22 -23.49
C LEU A 455 4.05 49.98 -23.61
N ASP A 456 2.96 49.23 -23.85
CA ASP A 456 1.58 49.75 -23.80
C ASP A 456 1.21 50.28 -22.39
N ALA A 457 0.18 51.13 -22.32
CA ALA A 457 -0.34 51.70 -21.08
C ALA A 457 -0.67 50.62 -20.01
N LEU A 458 -1.17 49.45 -20.38
CA LEU A 458 -1.41 48.35 -19.43
C LEU A 458 -0.10 47.75 -18.88
N LEU A 459 0.93 47.62 -19.73
CA LEU A 459 2.26 47.18 -19.29
C LEU A 459 2.93 48.23 -18.40
N VAL A 460 2.87 49.52 -18.77
CA VAL A 460 3.42 50.63 -17.97
C VAL A 460 2.69 50.76 -16.64
N ALA A 461 1.36 50.60 -16.58
CA ALA A 461 0.60 50.55 -15.34
C ALA A 461 1.02 49.36 -14.46
N CYS A 462 1.12 48.16 -15.05
CA CYS A 462 1.60 46.96 -14.36
C CYS A 462 3.02 47.12 -13.80
N LEU A 463 3.94 47.73 -14.57
CA LEU A 463 5.35 47.94 -14.20
C LEU A 463 5.57 49.10 -13.23
N SER A 464 4.77 50.17 -13.28
CA SER A 464 4.84 51.29 -12.33
C SER A 464 4.14 51.00 -10.99
N ALA A 465 3.22 50.04 -10.94
CA ALA A 465 2.55 49.64 -9.70
C ALA A 465 3.56 49.19 -8.61
N LYS A 466 3.47 49.80 -7.42
CA LYS A 466 4.47 49.65 -6.34
C LYS A 466 4.54 48.23 -5.79
N SER A 467 5.67 47.55 -6.01
CA SER A 467 5.99 46.32 -5.28
C SER A 467 6.26 46.62 -3.80
N LYS A 468 5.74 45.78 -2.90
CA LYS A 468 5.89 45.94 -1.44
C LYS A 468 7.30 45.51 -0.98
N GLY A 469 8.29 46.40 -1.09
CA GLY A 469 9.62 46.13 -0.50
C GLY A 469 10.72 47.19 -0.64
N LYS A 470 10.70 48.09 -1.63
CA LYS A 470 11.80 49.07 -1.83
C LYS A 470 11.73 50.22 -0.79
N PRO A 471 12.87 50.73 -0.26
CA PRO A 471 12.87 51.82 0.73
C PRO A 471 12.40 53.18 0.16
N LYS A 472 11.99 54.10 1.04
CA LYS A 472 11.84 55.52 0.71
C LYS A 472 13.22 56.13 0.41
N GLY A 473 13.42 56.78 -0.74
CA GLY A 473 14.65 57.53 -0.98
C GLY A 473 15.17 57.70 -2.42
N LYS A 474 14.30 57.75 -3.44
CA LYS A 474 14.58 58.40 -4.74
C LYS A 474 13.28 58.57 -5.54
N ASP A 475 13.31 59.46 -6.54
CA ASP A 475 12.10 60.06 -7.12
C ASP A 475 11.41 59.19 -8.16
N ILE A 476 10.32 58.55 -7.71
CA ILE A 476 9.50 57.58 -8.46
C ILE A 476 8.84 58.18 -9.73
N ARG A 477 8.86 59.51 -9.91
CA ARG A 477 8.28 60.18 -11.09
C ARG A 477 9.14 60.14 -12.34
N GLU A 478 10.47 59.96 -12.23
CA GLU A 478 11.34 59.93 -13.42
C GLU A 478 11.43 58.54 -14.05
N GLU A 479 11.53 57.46 -13.24
CA GLU A 479 11.55 56.08 -13.76
C GLU A 479 10.26 55.72 -14.55
N ALA A 480 9.12 56.37 -14.25
CA ALA A 480 7.86 56.17 -14.94
C ALA A 480 7.75 56.85 -16.32
N LEU A 481 8.66 57.78 -16.65
CA LEU A 481 8.68 58.54 -17.92
C LEU A 481 9.74 58.04 -18.91
N GLY A 482 10.61 57.11 -18.52
CA GLY A 482 11.68 56.56 -19.37
C GLY A 482 11.47 55.13 -19.87
N LEU A 483 10.37 54.46 -19.48
CA LEU A 483 10.08 53.07 -19.82
C LEU A 483 9.24 52.95 -21.10
N GLU A 484 9.74 53.48 -22.21
CA GLU A 484 9.10 53.32 -23.53
C GLU A 484 9.28 51.91 -24.10
N PHE A 485 10.43 51.27 -23.83
CA PHE A 485 10.78 49.95 -24.37
C PHE A 485 11.56 49.07 -23.38
N MET A 486 11.34 47.75 -23.43
CA MET A 486 12.00 46.77 -22.55
C MET A 486 12.28 45.45 -23.28
N LYS A 487 13.34 44.72 -22.88
CA LYS A 487 13.63 43.38 -23.40
C LYS A 487 12.63 42.33 -22.87
N ARG A 488 12.25 41.38 -23.72
CA ARG A 488 11.25 40.33 -23.43
C ARG A 488 11.48 39.55 -22.15
N GLU A 489 12.74 39.23 -21.82
CA GLU A 489 13.07 38.46 -20.61
C GLU A 489 12.89 39.28 -19.33
N GLU A 490 13.32 40.55 -19.33
CA GLU A 490 13.18 41.44 -18.18
C GLU A 490 11.71 41.84 -17.96
N LEU A 491 10.95 42.07 -19.03
CA LEU A 491 9.49 42.27 -18.96
C LEU A 491 8.79 41.08 -18.31
N THR A 492 9.08 39.86 -18.79
CA THR A 492 8.56 38.62 -18.20
C THR A 492 8.89 38.57 -16.70
N LYS A 493 10.17 38.75 -16.35
CA LYS A 493 10.68 38.67 -14.98
C LYS A 493 10.04 39.70 -14.04
N GLN A 494 9.80 40.93 -14.49
CA GLN A 494 9.14 41.95 -13.68
C GLN A 494 7.64 41.71 -13.50
N ILE A 495 6.94 41.15 -14.51
CA ILE A 495 5.55 40.71 -14.36
C ILE A 495 5.47 39.52 -13.38
N THR A 496 6.27 38.49 -13.59
CA THR A 496 6.36 37.30 -12.72
C THR A 496 6.71 37.66 -11.26
N ALA A 497 7.53 38.69 -11.03
CA ALA A 497 7.85 39.21 -9.70
C ALA A 497 6.72 40.01 -9.01
N LYS A 498 5.64 40.37 -9.74
CA LYS A 498 4.44 41.02 -9.21
C LYS A 498 3.24 40.08 -9.09
N MET A 499 3.23 38.99 -9.86
CA MET A 499 2.31 37.87 -9.66
C MET A 499 2.52 37.22 -8.29
N GLN A 500 1.48 36.56 -7.79
CA GLN A 500 1.55 35.80 -6.54
C GLN A 500 2.15 34.42 -6.79
N SER A 501 3.33 34.14 -6.25
CA SER A 501 3.94 32.81 -6.29
C SER A 501 3.11 31.76 -5.56
N TRP A 502 3.08 30.57 -6.14
CA TRP A 502 2.55 29.31 -5.63
C TRP A 502 3.52 28.19 -5.99
N TYR A 503 3.38 27.03 -5.36
CA TYR A 503 4.05 25.81 -5.78
C TYR A 503 3.11 24.60 -5.64
N GLU A 504 3.29 23.64 -6.53
CA GLU A 504 2.69 22.31 -6.48
C GLU A 504 3.83 21.30 -6.25
N VAL A 505 3.63 20.39 -5.30
CA VAL A 505 4.54 19.27 -5.04
C VAL A 505 3.81 17.97 -5.31
N VAL A 506 4.45 17.12 -6.11
CA VAL A 506 4.04 15.74 -6.35
C VAL A 506 5.14 14.84 -5.79
N ALA A 507 4.82 14.14 -4.70
CA ALA A 507 5.65 13.07 -4.16
C ALA A 507 5.11 11.72 -4.69
N GLY A 508 6.00 10.76 -4.96
CA GLY A 508 5.59 9.43 -5.41
C GLY A 508 4.54 8.81 -4.47
N GLY A 509 3.35 8.51 -5.01
CA GLY A 509 2.25 7.89 -4.27
C GLY A 509 1.31 8.85 -3.50
N GLN A 510 1.50 10.17 -3.54
CA GLN A 510 0.61 11.13 -2.86
C GLN A 510 -0.18 12.06 -3.82
N ASP A 511 -1.36 12.50 -3.37
CA ASP A 511 -2.19 13.49 -4.05
C ASP A 511 -1.43 14.85 -4.19
N PRO A 512 -1.52 15.56 -5.34
CA PRO A 512 -0.72 16.76 -5.61
C PRO A 512 -1.08 17.94 -4.69
N VAL A 513 -0.13 18.42 -3.88
CA VAL A 513 -0.37 19.46 -2.88
C VAL A 513 0.05 20.84 -3.39
N ARG A 514 -0.92 21.74 -3.47
CA ARG A 514 -0.75 23.14 -3.88
C ARG A 514 -0.66 24.05 -2.65
N LYS A 515 0.44 24.79 -2.50
CA LYS A 515 0.66 25.76 -1.41
C LYS A 515 1.05 27.13 -1.95
N LYS A 516 0.67 28.18 -1.22
CA LYS A 516 0.91 29.58 -1.58
C LYS A 516 2.27 30.07 -1.08
N GLY A 517 2.95 30.88 -1.90
CA GLY A 517 4.29 31.39 -1.65
C GLY A 517 5.31 30.81 -2.65
N ALA A 518 6.58 31.20 -2.52
CA ALA A 518 7.67 30.48 -3.15
C ALA A 518 8.05 29.27 -2.28
N LEU A 519 8.40 28.14 -2.91
CA LEU A 519 9.03 27.03 -2.18
C LEU A 519 10.39 27.49 -1.64
N LYS A 520 10.80 26.95 -0.49
CA LYS A 520 12.12 27.20 0.09
C LYS A 520 12.89 25.89 0.12
N PRO A 521 14.18 25.88 -0.28
CA PRO A 521 15.02 24.70 -0.18
C PRO A 521 15.21 24.28 1.28
N VAL A 522 15.36 22.97 1.49
CA VAL A 522 15.65 22.36 2.78
C VAL A 522 16.97 22.92 3.31
N GLN A 523 16.93 23.52 4.49
CA GLN A 523 18.09 24.17 5.11
C GLN A 523 18.82 23.17 6.01
N VAL A 524 20.05 22.81 5.64
CA VAL A 524 20.93 21.92 6.42
C VAL A 524 22.05 22.75 7.03
N VAL A 525 21.83 23.23 8.25
CA VAL A 525 22.67 24.25 8.89
C VAL A 525 23.49 23.64 10.03
N THR A 526 24.81 23.57 9.90
CA THR A 526 25.70 23.08 10.97
C THR A 526 26.14 24.24 11.86
N LYS A 527 25.76 24.21 13.14
CA LYS A 527 26.10 25.22 14.17
C LYS A 527 26.77 24.57 15.36
N ILE A 528 27.67 25.29 16.02
CA ILE A 528 28.20 24.91 17.33
C ILE A 528 27.17 25.30 18.40
N ARG A 529 26.85 24.39 19.33
CA ARG A 529 25.97 24.60 20.49
C ARG A 529 26.64 24.00 21.73
N GLN A 530 26.49 24.64 22.90
CA GLN A 530 27.05 24.21 24.20
C GLN A 530 28.55 23.83 24.16
N GLY A 531 29.43 24.84 24.20
CA GLY A 531 30.89 24.65 24.17
C GLY A 531 31.41 24.39 22.76
N ARG A 532 32.23 23.34 22.57
CA ARG A 532 32.85 23.00 21.27
C ARG A 532 32.06 21.97 20.44
N LYS A 533 30.84 21.59 20.84
CA LYS A 533 30.07 20.54 20.16
C LYS A 533 29.35 21.08 18.92
N ALA A 534 29.54 20.43 17.78
CA ALA A 534 28.77 20.71 16.56
C ALA A 534 27.40 20.02 16.60
N SER A 535 26.41 20.65 15.97
CA SER A 535 25.05 20.15 15.76
C SER A 535 24.60 20.54 14.36
N THR A 536 23.95 19.63 13.65
CA THR A 536 23.40 19.86 12.30
C THR A 536 21.88 19.98 12.43
N LEU A 537 21.32 21.06 11.90
CA LEU A 537 19.90 21.40 12.04
C LEU A 537 19.23 21.42 10.67
N ILE A 538 18.07 20.77 10.58
CA ILE A 538 17.35 20.51 9.33
C ILE A 538 15.98 21.17 9.45
N THR A 539 15.65 22.09 8.54
CA THR A 539 14.34 22.78 8.50
C THR A 539 13.83 22.92 7.07
N GLY A 540 12.50 22.99 6.92
CA GLY A 540 11.87 23.24 5.61
C GLY A 540 11.72 22.00 4.71
N PHE A 541 11.75 20.79 5.28
CA PHE A 541 11.50 19.52 4.58
C PHE A 541 10.00 19.21 4.41
N GLU A 542 9.14 19.69 5.31
CA GLU A 542 7.68 19.49 5.31
C GLU A 542 6.95 19.83 4.00
N PRO A 543 7.37 20.82 3.18
CA PRO A 543 6.75 21.07 1.87
C PRO A 543 6.95 19.94 0.86
N PHE A 544 7.97 19.10 1.02
CA PHE A 544 8.36 18.05 0.06
C PHE A 544 7.62 16.72 0.26
N LEU A 545 6.90 16.55 1.37
CA LEU A 545 5.93 15.48 1.68
C LEU A 545 6.42 14.02 1.72
N VAL A 546 7.62 13.71 1.21
CA VAL A 546 8.22 12.35 1.33
C VAL A 546 8.71 12.06 2.76
N VAL A 547 9.10 13.09 3.51
CA VAL A 547 9.86 12.93 4.77
C VAL A 547 9.15 13.57 5.96
N ASN A 548 8.78 12.76 6.95
CA ASN A 548 8.27 13.24 8.24
C ASN A 548 9.43 13.55 9.22
N ALA A 549 9.14 14.34 10.25
CA ALA A 549 10.16 14.73 11.23
C ALA A 549 10.64 13.54 12.09
N ASP A 550 9.73 12.66 12.48
CA ASP A 550 9.99 11.50 13.34
C ASP A 550 10.78 10.41 12.60
N ASP A 551 10.33 10.01 11.41
CA ASP A 551 11.02 9.05 10.53
C ASP A 551 12.45 9.53 10.23
N MET A 552 12.62 10.80 9.85
CA MET A 552 13.95 11.38 9.60
C MET A 552 14.82 11.42 10.87
N ALA A 553 14.24 11.66 12.04
CA ALA A 553 14.99 11.64 13.30
C ALA A 553 15.41 10.22 13.69
N GLU A 554 14.61 9.20 13.40
CA GLU A 554 14.91 7.76 13.55
C GLU A 554 16.01 7.31 12.58
N GLU A 555 15.86 7.58 11.29
CA GLU A 555 16.79 7.12 10.25
C GLU A 555 18.14 7.84 10.33
N LEU A 556 18.16 9.16 10.53
CA LEU A 556 19.42 9.89 10.73
C LEU A 556 20.11 9.48 12.03
N ARG A 557 19.38 9.06 13.08
CA ARG A 557 20.00 8.50 14.30
C ARG A 557 20.74 7.20 14.02
N LYS A 558 20.16 6.33 13.18
CA LYS A 558 20.76 5.06 12.73
C LYS A 558 21.98 5.34 11.83
N VAL A 559 21.81 6.15 10.78
CA VAL A 559 22.85 6.47 9.78
C VAL A 559 24.02 7.27 10.35
N CYS A 560 23.75 8.26 11.22
CA CYS A 560 24.78 9.16 11.75
C CYS A 560 25.43 8.66 13.05
N ALA A 561 24.96 7.52 13.60
CA ALA A 561 25.32 7.01 14.93
C ALA A 561 25.26 8.08 16.05
N GLY A 562 24.36 9.05 15.92
CA GLY A 562 24.33 10.27 16.72
C GLY A 562 22.93 10.55 17.27
N ALA A 563 22.86 11.18 18.45
CA ALA A 563 21.58 11.53 19.05
C ALA A 563 20.85 12.59 18.19
N THR A 564 19.56 12.35 17.95
CA THR A 564 18.64 13.24 17.25
C THR A 564 17.59 13.80 18.20
N SER A 565 17.02 14.95 17.86
CA SER A 565 15.91 15.56 18.61
C SER A 565 15.08 16.48 17.72
N ILE A 566 13.75 16.44 17.88
CA ILE A 566 12.80 17.25 17.13
C ILE A 566 12.35 18.42 18.00
N SER A 567 12.23 19.61 17.41
CA SER A 567 11.76 20.82 18.11
C SER A 567 11.03 21.78 17.14
N PRO A 568 10.05 22.58 17.58
CA PRO A 568 9.47 23.62 16.72
C PRO A 568 10.52 24.66 16.28
N ILE A 569 10.41 25.17 15.05
CA ILE A 569 11.39 26.13 14.51
C ILE A 569 11.43 27.42 15.34
N ALA A 570 12.58 27.68 15.98
CA ALA A 570 12.78 28.84 16.84
C ALA A 570 12.65 30.18 16.08
N GLY A 571 11.97 31.15 16.69
CA GLY A 571 11.84 32.52 16.17
C GLY A 571 10.77 32.72 15.09
N LYS A 572 9.88 31.75 14.88
CA LYS A 572 8.73 31.84 13.96
C LYS A 572 7.44 31.39 14.71
N PRO A 573 6.22 31.72 14.20
CA PRO A 573 4.96 31.29 14.85
C PRO A 573 4.80 29.76 14.89
N ALA A 574 3.94 29.26 15.78
CA ALA A 574 3.80 27.82 16.08
C ALA A 574 3.50 26.93 14.85
N ASN A 575 2.84 27.44 13.82
CA ASN A 575 2.55 26.71 12.56
C ASN A 575 3.65 26.90 11.48
N SER A 576 4.90 27.20 11.86
CA SER A 576 5.99 27.47 10.92
C SER A 576 6.89 26.28 10.59
N GLY A 577 6.66 25.14 11.25
CA GLY A 577 7.27 23.86 10.98
C GLY A 577 8.22 23.35 12.08
N LEU A 578 8.70 22.12 11.88
CA LEU A 578 9.62 21.40 12.76
C LEU A 578 11.09 21.56 12.31
N GLU A 579 11.98 21.59 13.31
CA GLU A 579 13.45 21.54 13.20
C GLU A 579 13.92 20.19 13.75
N VAL A 580 14.59 19.40 12.90
CA VAL A 580 15.27 18.17 13.33
C VAL A 580 16.74 18.47 13.55
N LEU A 581 17.22 18.24 14.77
CA LEU A 581 18.62 18.39 15.16
C LEU A 581 19.29 17.02 15.21
N VAL A 582 20.48 16.92 14.61
CA VAL A 582 21.40 15.77 14.67
C VAL A 582 22.68 16.22 15.36
N GLN A 583 23.17 15.47 16.36
CA GLN A 583 24.48 15.78 16.97
C GLN A 583 25.65 15.47 16.02
N GLY A 584 26.66 16.35 16.01
CA GLY A 584 27.83 16.26 15.14
C GLY A 584 27.76 17.11 13.86
N LYS A 585 28.81 17.02 13.04
CA LYS A 585 28.88 17.61 11.69
C LYS A 585 28.40 16.58 10.66
N GLN A 586 27.08 16.46 10.49
CA GLN A 586 26.46 15.40 9.68
C GLN A 586 25.85 15.91 8.36
N SER A 587 26.25 17.10 7.91
CA SER A 587 25.72 17.74 6.69
C SER A 587 25.78 16.85 5.45
N LYS A 588 26.88 16.09 5.24
CA LYS A 588 26.97 15.14 4.12
C LYS A 588 25.94 14.00 4.24
N ALA A 589 25.89 13.33 5.39
CA ALA A 589 24.95 12.22 5.63
C ALA A 589 23.49 12.65 5.45
N VAL A 590 23.15 13.88 5.88
CA VAL A 590 21.83 14.49 5.66
C VAL A 590 21.55 14.77 4.18
N VAL A 591 22.51 15.29 3.41
CA VAL A 591 22.33 15.53 1.97
C VAL A 591 22.16 14.22 1.20
N ASP A 592 22.98 13.21 1.51
CA ASP A 592 22.91 11.89 0.86
C ASP A 592 21.59 11.19 1.23
N TYR A 593 21.12 11.31 2.48
CA TYR A 593 19.79 10.85 2.94
C TYR A 593 18.64 11.52 2.19
N LEU A 594 18.58 12.86 2.17
CA LEU A 594 17.51 13.60 1.49
C LEU A 594 17.49 13.33 -0.03
N THR A 595 18.65 13.10 -0.64
CA THR A 595 18.74 12.67 -2.05
C THR A 595 18.20 11.25 -2.24
N GLY A 596 18.47 10.34 -1.30
CA GLY A 596 17.92 8.97 -1.31
C GLY A 596 16.40 8.96 -1.17
N GLN A 597 15.85 9.85 -0.35
CA GLN A 597 14.41 10.13 -0.21
C GLN A 597 13.84 10.99 -1.36
N GLY A 598 14.43 10.91 -2.56
CA GLY A 598 13.89 11.51 -3.78
C GLY A 598 13.89 13.05 -3.85
N ILE A 599 14.47 13.78 -2.90
CA ILE A 599 14.51 15.26 -2.91
C ILE A 599 15.66 15.73 -3.80
N PRO A 600 15.40 16.45 -4.93
CA PRO A 600 16.46 16.83 -5.86
C PRO A 600 17.46 17.81 -5.22
N LYS A 601 18.77 17.61 -5.41
CA LYS A 601 19.85 18.40 -4.76
C LYS A 601 19.76 19.92 -4.95
N ARG A 602 19.12 20.39 -6.03
CA ARG A 602 18.77 21.82 -6.26
C ARG A 602 17.91 22.45 -5.15
N TRP A 603 17.21 21.63 -4.37
CA TRP A 603 16.33 22.03 -3.27
C TRP A 603 16.96 21.82 -1.89
N ILE A 604 18.27 21.62 -1.78
CA ILE A 604 18.97 21.42 -0.49
C ILE A 604 20.09 22.46 -0.35
N GLU A 605 19.94 23.39 0.60
CA GLU A 605 20.95 24.41 0.91
C GLU A 605 21.73 24.02 2.17
N VAL A 606 23.06 23.91 2.04
CA VAL A 606 23.96 23.55 3.14
C VAL A 606 24.71 24.77 3.64
N HIS A 607 24.68 24.99 4.96
CA HIS A 607 25.32 26.13 5.61
C HIS A 607 26.17 25.67 6.81
N ASP A 608 27.49 25.54 6.63
CA ASP A 608 28.39 25.32 7.76
C ASP A 608 28.77 26.65 8.44
N LEU A 609 28.22 26.85 9.64
CA LEU A 609 28.54 27.97 10.55
C LEU A 609 29.50 27.55 11.66
N SER A 610 29.96 26.29 11.70
CA SER A 610 30.95 25.80 12.66
C SER A 610 32.41 26.13 12.31
N GLY A 611 32.64 26.78 11.16
CA GLY A 611 33.96 27.27 10.74
C GLY A 611 34.20 28.77 10.97
N LYS A 612 33.17 29.56 11.33
CA LYS A 612 33.32 30.99 11.61
C LYS A 612 33.67 31.22 13.08
N LYS A 613 34.86 31.78 13.31
CA LYS A 613 35.20 32.49 14.55
C LYS A 613 34.49 33.84 14.62
#